data_AF-A0A924PTK6-F1
#
_entry.id   AF-A0A924PTK6-F1
#
_cell.length_a   1.000
_cell.length_b   1.000
_cell.length_c   1.000
_cell.angle_alpha   90.00
_cell.angle_beta   90.00
_cell.angle_gamma   90.00
#
_symmetry.space_group_name_H-M   'P 1'
#
loop_
_entity.id
_entity.type
_entity.pdbx_description
1 polymer ?
#
loop_
_entity_poly.entity_id
_entity_poly.type
_entity_poly.pdbx_seq_one_letter_code
_entity_poly.pdbx_strand_id
1 'polypeptide(L)'
;MVSMLVSKLKAAARGLTTKQSGDAAEDRALRHLQHAGMRLIERNYRTPGRGGGEIDLIMREPDGTTVFVEVRARKCNTHGGAAASISAAKRSRIVFAARHYLMRLREPPPCRFDVVVLDGADLQWLRAVFDAS
;
A
#
# COMPACT_ATOMS: atom_id res chain seq x y z
N MET A 1 23.49 -28.85 22.85
CA MET A 1 23.90 -28.12 21.63
C MET A 1 22.77 -27.87 20.63
N VAL A 2 21.75 -28.74 20.51
CA VAL A 2 20.63 -28.55 19.55
C VAL A 2 19.71 -27.37 19.93
N SER A 3 19.50 -27.11 21.23
CA SER A 3 18.60 -26.05 21.72
C SER A 3 19.04 -24.62 21.32
N MET A 4 20.35 -24.31 21.36
CA MET A 4 20.86 -22.98 20.96
C MET A 4 20.70 -22.68 19.46
N LEU A 5 20.73 -23.71 18.60
CA LEU A 5 20.58 -23.54 17.15
C LEU A 5 19.13 -23.17 16.79
N VAL A 6 18.16 -23.76 17.47
CA VAL A 6 16.71 -23.46 17.33
C VAL A 6 16.39 -22.05 17.85
N SER A 7 17.05 -21.61 18.93
CA SER A 7 16.91 -20.25 19.46
C SER A 7 17.46 -19.17 18.53
N LYS A 8 18.60 -19.42 17.86
CA LYS A 8 19.19 -18.51 16.87
C LYS A 8 18.31 -18.36 15.62
N LEU A 9 17.65 -19.42 15.16
CA LEU A 9 16.70 -19.37 14.05
C LEU A 9 15.43 -18.57 14.39
N LYS A 10 14.90 -18.69 15.62
CA LYS A 10 13.77 -17.87 16.11
C LYS A 10 14.11 -16.38 16.27
N ALA A 11 15.34 -16.06 16.65
CA ALA A 11 15.81 -14.68 16.77
C ALA A 11 16.05 -14.02 15.39
N ALA A 12 16.55 -14.77 14.41
CA ALA A 12 16.68 -14.30 13.02
C ALA A 12 15.32 -14.00 12.38
N ALA A 13 14.28 -14.81 12.65
CA ALA A 13 12.91 -14.57 12.20
C ALA A 13 12.22 -13.37 12.89
N ARG A 14 12.70 -12.96 14.07
CA ARG A 14 12.22 -11.80 14.82
C ARG A 14 12.88 -10.49 14.37
N GLY A 15 13.86 -10.57 13.47
CA GLY A 15 14.70 -9.46 12.98
C GLY A 15 14.41 -9.01 11.54
N LEU A 16 13.49 -9.65 10.80
CA LEU A 16 12.92 -9.02 9.61
C LEU A 16 12.05 -7.86 10.08
N THR A 17 12.61 -6.66 10.05
CA THR A 17 11.95 -5.46 10.57
C THR A 17 10.58 -5.29 9.91
N THR A 18 9.61 -4.71 10.63
CA THR A 18 8.29 -4.34 10.05
C THR A 18 8.44 -3.59 8.71
N LYS A 19 9.56 -2.87 8.53
CA LYS A 19 9.92 -2.18 7.30
C LYS A 19 10.26 -3.14 6.14
N GLN A 20 11.14 -4.12 6.34
CA GLN A 20 11.50 -5.11 5.31
C GLN A 20 10.28 -5.95 4.86
N SER A 21 9.40 -6.32 5.79
CA SER A 21 8.14 -6.99 5.43
C SER A 21 7.18 -6.06 4.68
N GLY A 22 7.22 -4.76 4.95
CA GLY A 22 6.47 -3.74 4.21
C GLY A 22 6.98 -3.59 2.78
N ASP A 23 8.30 -3.44 2.60
CA ASP A 23 8.92 -3.25 1.28
C ASP A 23 8.65 -4.45 0.34
N ALA A 24 8.77 -5.69 0.86
CA ALA A 24 8.50 -6.90 0.09
C ALA A 24 7.01 -7.04 -0.30
N ALA A 25 6.10 -6.57 0.55
CA ALA A 25 4.67 -6.54 0.25
C ALA A 25 4.36 -5.51 -0.84
N GLU A 26 4.96 -4.32 -0.76
CA GLU A 26 4.84 -3.27 -1.76
C GLU A 26 5.38 -3.73 -3.12
N ASP A 27 6.54 -4.40 -3.16
CA ASP A 27 7.11 -4.94 -4.40
C ASP A 27 6.22 -6.00 -5.04
N ARG A 28 5.54 -6.83 -4.23
CA ARG A 28 4.63 -7.86 -4.74
C ARG A 28 3.34 -7.23 -5.27
N ALA A 29 2.80 -6.23 -4.57
CA ALA A 29 1.66 -5.45 -5.05
C ALA A 29 1.98 -4.73 -6.37
N LEU A 30 3.11 -4.04 -6.43
CA LEU A 30 3.57 -3.33 -7.62
C LEU A 30 3.67 -4.27 -8.83
N ARG A 31 4.34 -5.42 -8.67
CA ARG A 31 4.45 -6.41 -9.75
C ARG A 31 3.08 -6.89 -10.23
N HIS A 32 2.15 -7.17 -9.32
CA HIS A 32 0.80 -7.60 -9.70
C HIS A 32 0.08 -6.53 -10.53
N LEU A 33 0.12 -5.26 -10.10
CA LEU A 33 -0.50 -4.15 -10.81
C LEU A 33 0.16 -3.89 -12.18
N GLN A 34 1.48 -4.04 -12.28
CA GLN A 34 2.19 -3.94 -13.56
C GLN A 34 1.81 -5.06 -14.53
N HIS A 35 1.63 -6.30 -14.04
CA HIS A 35 1.13 -7.40 -14.87
C HIS A 35 -0.30 -7.16 -15.36
N ALA A 36 -1.10 -6.40 -14.61
CA ALA A 36 -2.41 -5.93 -15.03
C ALA A 36 -2.36 -4.75 -16.02
N GLY A 37 -1.18 -4.37 -16.51
CA GLY A 37 -0.98 -3.31 -17.49
C GLY A 37 -0.90 -1.89 -16.91
N MET A 38 -0.87 -1.75 -15.59
CA MET A 38 -0.71 -0.43 -14.96
C MET A 38 0.75 0.01 -14.97
N ARG A 39 0.99 1.30 -15.16
CA ARG A 39 2.32 1.90 -15.09
C ARG A 39 2.55 2.54 -13.74
N LEU A 40 3.70 2.27 -13.13
CA LEU A 40 4.14 2.97 -11.93
C LEU A 40 4.47 4.43 -12.26
N ILE A 41 3.94 5.34 -11.44
CA ILE A 41 4.29 6.77 -11.46
C ILE A 41 5.24 7.09 -10.32
N GLU A 42 4.89 6.71 -9.10
CA GLU A 42 5.68 7.03 -7.90
C GLU A 42 5.42 6.01 -6.79
N ARG A 43 6.44 5.74 -5.97
CA ARG A 43 6.36 4.89 -4.77
C ARG A 43 6.56 5.74 -3.52
N ASN A 44 5.98 5.33 -2.40
CA ASN A 44 6.20 5.91 -1.09
C ASN A 44 6.05 7.44 -1.08
N TYR A 45 5.00 7.94 -1.75
CA TYR A 45 4.74 9.37 -1.83
C TYR A 45 4.37 9.92 -0.46
N ARG A 46 5.03 10.99 -0.03
CA ARG A 46 4.83 11.63 1.28
C ARG A 46 4.70 13.12 1.12
N THR A 47 3.70 13.71 1.78
CA THR A 47 3.57 15.17 1.83
C THR A 47 4.51 15.76 2.89
N PRO A 48 4.97 17.02 2.72
CA PRO A 48 5.73 17.72 3.76
C PRO A 48 4.95 17.88 5.08
N GLY A 49 5.67 18.09 6.18
CA GLY A 49 5.10 18.43 7.49
C GLY A 49 4.85 17.25 8.44
N ARG A 50 4.75 17.54 9.74
CA ARG A 50 4.46 16.52 10.78
C ARG A 50 3.02 16.03 10.61
N GLY A 51 2.84 14.71 10.52
CA GLY A 51 1.52 14.13 10.30
C GLY A 51 1.03 14.24 8.86
N GLY A 52 1.90 14.58 7.90
CA GLY A 52 1.60 14.60 6.48
C GLY A 52 1.01 13.29 5.96
N GLY A 53 0.30 13.36 4.84
CA GLY A 53 -0.29 12.22 4.16
C GLY A 53 0.76 11.34 3.49
N GLU A 54 0.38 10.09 3.22
CA GLU A 54 1.22 9.13 2.53
C GLU A 54 0.38 8.27 1.57
N ILE A 55 0.99 7.86 0.46
CA ILE A 55 0.46 6.88 -0.49
C ILE A 55 1.60 5.91 -0.83
N ASP A 56 1.33 4.61 -0.76
CA ASP A 56 2.35 3.58 -0.99
C ASP A 56 2.71 3.50 -2.49
N LEU A 57 1.71 3.44 -3.38
CA LEU A 57 1.93 3.44 -4.83
C LEU A 57 0.99 4.41 -5.54
N ILE A 58 1.54 5.20 -6.46
CA ILE A 58 0.79 6.00 -7.43
C ILE A 58 0.97 5.32 -8.78
N MET A 59 -0.14 4.83 -9.34
CA MET A 59 -0.17 4.08 -10.58
C MET A 59 -0.97 4.81 -11.65
N ARG A 60 -0.81 4.40 -12.90
CA ARG A 60 -1.53 4.91 -14.07
C ARG A 60 -2.14 3.75 -14.83
N GLU A 61 -3.44 3.79 -15.05
CA GLU A 61 -4.10 2.84 -15.97
C GLU A 61 -3.86 3.20 -17.44
N PRO A 62 -4.02 2.23 -18.37
CA PRO A 62 -3.90 2.48 -19.81
C PRO A 62 -4.80 3.61 -20.32
N ASP A 63 -5.97 3.81 -19.70
CA ASP A 63 -6.93 4.87 -20.06
C ASP A 63 -6.55 6.28 -19.55
N GLY A 64 -5.45 6.40 -18.80
CA GLY A 64 -5.00 7.67 -18.24
C GLY A 64 -5.39 7.91 -16.78
N THR A 65 -6.22 7.07 -16.16
CA THR A 65 -6.65 7.23 -14.75
C THR A 65 -5.46 7.16 -13.78
N THR A 66 -5.34 8.11 -12.86
CA THR A 66 -4.40 8.03 -11.71
C THR A 66 -5.00 7.13 -10.64
N VAL A 67 -4.28 6.10 -10.21
CA VAL A 67 -4.74 5.23 -9.11
C VAL A 67 -3.82 5.38 -7.91
N PHE A 68 -4.38 5.77 -6.78
CA PHE A 68 -3.69 5.85 -5.49
C PHE A 68 -3.91 4.55 -4.74
N VAL A 69 -2.85 3.81 -4.46
CA VAL A 69 -2.92 2.46 -3.90
C VAL A 69 -2.29 2.44 -2.51
N GLU A 70 -3.04 1.94 -1.54
CA GLU A 70 -2.53 1.50 -0.24
C GLU A 70 -2.21 0.00 -0.30
N VAL A 71 -1.06 -0.40 0.26
CA VAL A 71 -0.64 -1.80 0.35
C VAL A 71 -0.72 -2.27 1.81
N ARG A 72 -1.43 -3.38 2.04
CA ARG A 72 -1.64 -3.95 3.38
C ARG A 72 -1.16 -5.39 3.44
N ALA A 73 -0.14 -5.67 4.23
CA ALA A 73 0.17 -7.03 4.65
C ALA A 73 -0.62 -7.39 5.91
N ARG A 74 -1.44 -8.44 5.88
CA ARG A 74 -2.07 -8.98 7.09
C ARG A 74 -1.01 -9.64 7.95
N LYS A 75 -0.98 -9.28 9.24
CA LYS A 75 -0.11 -9.91 10.23
C LYS A 75 -0.82 -10.99 11.05
N CYS A 76 -2.13 -10.88 11.27
CA CYS A 76 -2.96 -11.85 11.99
C CYS A 76 -4.41 -11.81 11.48
N ASN A 77 -5.13 -12.91 11.64
CA ASN A 77 -6.49 -13.18 11.18
C ASN A 77 -7.57 -12.38 11.96
N THR A 78 -7.41 -11.06 12.08
CA THR A 78 -8.43 -10.19 12.69
C THR A 78 -9.59 -10.03 11.70
N HIS A 79 -10.76 -10.49 12.13
CA HIS A 79 -12.02 -10.42 11.39
C HIS A 79 -12.35 -8.96 11.00
N GLY A 80 -12.49 -8.73 9.71
CA GLY A 80 -12.74 -7.42 9.10
C GLY A 80 -12.24 -7.44 7.65
N GLY A 81 -13.14 -7.33 6.69
CA GLY A 81 -12.77 -7.35 5.27
C GLY A 81 -11.72 -6.30 4.91
N ALA A 82 -11.01 -6.49 3.81
CA ALA A 82 -9.92 -5.61 3.38
C ALA A 82 -10.35 -4.13 3.24
N ALA A 83 -11.58 -3.85 2.80
CA ALA A 83 -12.16 -2.50 2.80
C ALA A 83 -12.43 -1.93 4.21
N ALA A 84 -12.89 -2.77 5.15
CA ALA A 84 -13.06 -2.38 6.56
C ALA A 84 -11.73 -2.16 7.29
N SER A 85 -10.60 -2.53 6.68
CA SER A 85 -9.27 -2.39 7.27
C SER A 85 -8.67 -0.99 7.15
N ILE A 86 -9.21 -0.10 6.29
CA ILE A 86 -8.74 1.29 6.23
C ILE A 86 -9.50 2.11 7.27
N SER A 87 -8.81 2.46 8.36
CA SER A 87 -9.36 3.38 9.35
C SER A 87 -9.64 4.76 8.75
N ALA A 88 -10.62 5.48 9.28
CA ALA A 88 -10.93 6.85 8.87
C ALA A 88 -9.68 7.75 8.89
N ALA A 89 -8.82 7.60 9.89
CA ALA A 89 -7.56 8.33 9.99
C ALA A 89 -6.61 8.03 8.82
N LYS A 90 -6.48 6.75 8.40
CA LYS A 90 -5.65 6.39 7.23
C LYS A 90 -6.29 6.92 5.94
N ARG A 91 -7.61 6.80 5.77
CA ARG A 91 -8.33 7.38 4.61
C ARG A 91 -8.05 8.87 4.48
N SER A 92 -8.20 9.65 5.56
CA SER A 92 -7.92 11.09 5.53
C SER A 92 -6.48 11.42 5.13
N ARG A 93 -5.50 10.64 5.58
CA ARG A 93 -4.08 10.81 5.20
C ARG A 93 -3.83 10.52 3.73
N ILE A 94 -4.44 9.46 3.20
CA ILE A 94 -4.33 9.10 1.78
C ILE A 94 -4.97 10.19 0.91
N VAL A 95 -6.18 10.65 1.27
CA VAL A 95 -6.88 11.72 0.54
C VAL A 95 -6.08 13.02 0.56
N PHE A 96 -5.49 13.38 1.71
CA PHE A 96 -4.63 14.55 1.81
C PHE A 96 -3.42 14.46 0.87
N ALA A 97 -2.74 13.31 0.84
CA ALA A 97 -1.63 13.07 -0.05
C ALA A 97 -2.03 13.10 -1.53
N ALA A 98 -3.17 12.49 -1.88
CA ALA A 98 -3.70 12.50 -3.24
C ALA A 98 -4.01 13.92 -3.71
N ARG A 99 -4.67 14.74 -2.89
CA ARG A 99 -4.95 16.14 -3.20
C ARG A 99 -3.65 16.93 -3.42
N HIS A 100 -2.68 16.76 -2.52
CA HIS A 100 -1.37 17.40 -2.65
C HIS A 100 -0.62 16.97 -3.93
N TYR A 101 -0.70 15.69 -4.31
CA TYR A 101 -0.14 15.20 -5.56
C TYR A 101 -0.82 15.83 -6.78
N LEU A 102 -2.16 15.82 -6.82
CA LEU A 102 -2.95 16.32 -7.95
C LEU A 102 -2.76 17.83 -8.17
N MET A 103 -2.58 18.62 -7.10
CA MET A 103 -2.28 20.07 -7.20
C MET A 103 -0.98 20.39 -7.95
N ARG A 104 -0.09 19.41 -8.14
CA ARG A 104 1.17 19.57 -8.90
C ARG A 104 0.98 19.37 -10.40
N LEU A 105 -0.19 18.89 -10.82
CA LEU A 105 -0.50 18.62 -12.22
C LEU A 105 -1.22 19.84 -12.81
N ARG A 106 -0.94 20.15 -14.09
CA ARG A 106 -1.63 21.23 -14.81
C ARG A 106 -3.12 20.93 -14.96
N GLU A 107 -3.45 19.67 -15.24
CA GLU A 107 -4.81 19.16 -15.34
C GLU A 107 -4.88 17.82 -14.59
N PRO A 108 -5.71 17.72 -13.54
CA PRO A 108 -5.85 16.49 -12.78
C PRO A 108 -6.67 15.46 -13.59
N PRO A 109 -6.14 14.25 -13.85
CA PRO A 109 -6.88 13.19 -14.55
C PRO A 109 -7.95 12.60 -13.63
N PRO A 110 -8.86 11.76 -14.17
CA PRO A 110 -9.68 10.87 -13.35
C PRO A 110 -8.81 10.13 -12.33
N CYS A 111 -9.32 9.97 -11.11
CA CYS A 111 -8.57 9.28 -10.08
C CYS A 111 -9.42 8.29 -9.27
N ARG A 112 -8.75 7.28 -8.72
CA ARG A 112 -9.36 6.19 -7.95
C ARG A 112 -8.48 5.81 -6.78
N PHE A 113 -9.09 5.34 -5.69
CA PHE A 113 -8.39 4.81 -4.53
C PHE A 113 -8.55 3.30 -4.45
N ASP A 114 -7.44 2.58 -4.51
CA ASP A 114 -7.39 1.12 -4.49
C ASP A 114 -6.63 0.62 -3.26
N VAL A 115 -6.86 -0.64 -2.93
CA VAL A 115 -6.11 -1.35 -1.90
C VAL A 115 -5.61 -2.67 -2.44
N VAL A 116 -4.35 -2.97 -2.20
CA VAL A 116 -3.82 -4.33 -2.38
C VAL A 116 -3.58 -4.95 -1.01
N VAL A 117 -4.26 -6.06 -0.74
CA VAL A 117 -4.11 -6.82 0.51
C VAL A 117 -3.37 -8.10 0.25
N LEU A 118 -2.36 -8.35 1.07
CA LEU A 118 -1.48 -9.50 1.02
C LEU A 118 -1.69 -10.33 2.28
N ASP A 119 -1.99 -11.61 2.12
CA ASP A 119 -2.17 -12.56 3.22
C ASP A 119 -1.40 -13.84 2.91
N GLY A 120 -0.23 -13.99 3.50
CA GLY A 120 0.71 -15.03 3.09
C GLY A 120 1.04 -14.94 1.59
N ALA A 121 0.67 -15.98 0.84
CA ALA A 121 0.84 -16.05 -0.61
C ALA A 121 -0.30 -15.34 -1.39
N ASP A 122 -1.47 -15.18 -0.76
CA ASP A 122 -2.63 -14.62 -1.42
C ASP A 122 -2.47 -13.10 -1.60
N LEU A 123 -3.05 -12.60 -2.69
CA LEU A 123 -3.12 -11.19 -3.03
C LEU A 123 -4.52 -10.87 -3.53
N GLN A 124 -5.13 -9.86 -2.92
CA GLN A 124 -6.42 -9.32 -3.32
C GLN A 124 -6.26 -7.85 -3.70
N TRP A 125 -6.66 -7.51 -4.92
CA TRP A 125 -6.73 -6.13 -5.38
C TRP A 125 -8.18 -5.65 -5.34
N LEU A 126 -8.47 -4.74 -4.43
CA LEU A 126 -9.75 -4.08 -4.31
C LEU A 126 -9.69 -2.71 -5.00
N ARG A 127 -10.59 -2.51 -5.97
CA ARG A 127 -10.69 -1.27 -6.75
C ARG A 127 -11.76 -0.36 -6.16
N ALA A 128 -11.54 0.96 -6.23
CA ALA A 128 -12.50 1.98 -5.79
C ALA A 128 -13.02 1.74 -4.36
N VAL A 129 -12.12 1.51 -3.40
CA VAL A 129 -12.49 1.15 -2.02
C VAL A 129 -13.15 2.31 -1.28
N PHE A 130 -12.85 3.55 -1.67
CA PHE A 130 -13.50 4.75 -1.16
C PHE A 130 -13.31 5.93 -2.12
N ASP A 131 -14.15 6.95 -1.96
CA ASP A 131 -14.06 8.23 -2.67
C ASP A 131 -13.40 9.33 -1.82
N ALA A 132 -12.97 10.41 -2.48
CA ALA A 132 -12.39 11.59 -1.81
C ALA A 132 -13.41 12.61 -1.30
N SER A 133 -14.70 12.23 -1.22
CA SER A 133 -15.80 13.04 -0.70
C SER A 133 -15.65 13.39 0.78
#